data_AF-A0A024GFC2-F1
#
_entry.id   AF-A0A024GFC2-F1
#
_cell.length_a   1.000
_cell.length_b   1.000
_cell.length_c   1.000
_cell.angle_alpha   90.00
_cell.angle_beta   90.00
_cell.angle_gamma   90.00
#
_symmetry.space_group_name_H-M   'P 1'
#
loop_
_entity.id
_entity.type
_entity.pdbx_description
1 polymer ?
#
loop_
_entity_poly.entity_id
_entity_poly.type
_entity_poly.pdbx_seq_one_letter_code
_entity_poly.pdbx_strand_id
1 'polypeptide(L)'
;MSNADVFIVGVNVIIKHLHFALFAKTQIQIISNESMSVRNPRDSKLAAFDEVAWNQIWREQLRKEYEQESTLTPFQLNLKYLHSIPLKPTQVHPAAFAEHVQERQDGSEEMKLKLQAYNKKLNEKSDTPLTETQRIGWHHQVALDGVRREMQQRMYKGRGSCDVTKFASSYCAMAGCSPFAEKGIR
;
A
#
# COMPACT_ATOMS: atom_id res chain seq x y z
N MET A 1 -19.02 7.32 -15.33
CA MET A 1 -18.17 6.11 -15.47
C MET A 1 -18.89 5.02 -14.71
N SER A 2 -19.37 4.00 -15.41
CA SER A 2 -20.26 2.98 -14.83
C SER A 2 -19.43 1.95 -14.06
N ASN A 3 -20.02 1.36 -13.02
CA ASN A 3 -19.40 0.34 -12.18
C ASN A 3 -18.98 -0.95 -12.94
N ALA A 4 -19.33 -1.07 -14.22
CA ALA A 4 -18.97 -2.20 -15.08
C ALA A 4 -17.51 -2.13 -15.57
N ASP A 5 -16.97 -0.94 -15.81
CA ASP A 5 -15.62 -0.78 -16.39
C ASP A 5 -14.50 -1.10 -15.37
N VAL A 6 -14.75 -0.85 -14.08
CA VAL A 6 -13.81 -1.16 -13.00
C VAL A 6 -13.69 -2.68 -12.79
N PHE A 7 -14.77 -3.43 -13.00
CA PHE A 7 -14.79 -4.88 -12.82
C PHE A 7 -13.99 -5.60 -13.92
N ILE A 8 -14.06 -5.12 -15.17
CA ILE A 8 -13.36 -5.73 -16.31
C ILE A 8 -11.84 -5.52 -16.21
N VAL A 9 -11.40 -4.36 -15.70
CA VAL A 9 -9.98 -4.09 -15.45
C VAL A 9 -9.46 -4.94 -14.28
N GLY A 10 -10.23 -5.07 -13.20
CA GLY A 10 -9.86 -5.89 -12.05
C GLY A 10 -9.70 -7.38 -12.38
N VAL A 11 -10.61 -7.96 -13.16
CA VAL A 11 -10.56 -9.37 -13.57
C VAL A 11 -9.35 -9.64 -14.48
N ASN A 12 -9.01 -8.72 -15.40
CA ASN A 12 -7.84 -8.88 -16.28
C ASN A 12 -6.50 -8.82 -15.53
N VAL A 13 -6.40 -8.02 -14.45
CA VAL A 13 -5.19 -7.96 -13.62
C VAL A 13 -5.00 -9.26 -12.84
N ILE A 14 -6.09 -9.81 -12.29
CA ILE A 14 -6.06 -11.07 -11.53
C ILE A 14 -5.70 -12.25 -12.45
N ILE A 15 -6.27 -12.32 -13.66
CA ILE A 15 -5.96 -13.38 -14.63
C ILE A 15 -4.48 -13.32 -15.06
N LYS A 16 -3.93 -12.12 -15.31
CA LYS A 16 -2.51 -11.96 -15.64
C LYS A 16 -1.59 -12.38 -14.50
N HIS A 17 -1.93 -12.07 -13.25
CA HIS A 17 -1.16 -12.52 -12.08
C HIS A 17 -1.21 -14.04 -11.87
N LEU A 18 -2.37 -14.67 -12.07
CA LEU A 18 -2.47 -16.13 -12.00
C LEU A 18 -1.65 -16.81 -13.10
N HIS A 19 -1.71 -16.31 -14.33
CA HIS A 19 -0.97 -16.88 -15.46
C HIS A 19 0.55 -16.76 -15.26
N PHE A 20 1.01 -15.66 -14.67
CA PHE A 20 2.43 -15.46 -14.33
C PHE A 20 2.88 -16.39 -13.19
N ALA A 21 2.06 -16.57 -12.16
CA ALA A 21 2.38 -17.47 -11.03
C ALA A 21 2.43 -18.95 -11.46
N LEU A 22 1.55 -19.35 -12.39
CA LEU A 22 1.56 -20.69 -12.98
C LEU A 22 2.79 -20.90 -13.86
N PHE A 23 3.17 -19.92 -14.69
CA PHE A 23 4.39 -19.99 -15.52
C PHE A 23 5.67 -20.05 -14.69
N ALA A 24 5.75 -19.30 -13.59
CA ALA A 24 6.89 -19.34 -12.68
C ALA A 24 7.05 -20.71 -12.00
N LYS A 25 5.93 -21.34 -11.60
CA LYS A 25 5.96 -22.69 -11.00
C LYS A 25 6.40 -23.77 -12.00
N THR A 26 5.94 -23.72 -13.25
CA THR A 26 6.40 -24.69 -14.27
C THR A 26 7.87 -24.50 -14.64
N GLN A 27 8.37 -23.27 -14.72
CA GLN A 27 9.80 -23.03 -14.98
C GLN A 27 10.70 -23.57 -13.87
N ILE A 28 10.33 -23.38 -12.60
CA ILE A 28 11.09 -23.91 -11.46
C ILE A 28 11.12 -25.45 -11.48
N GLN A 29 10.02 -26.09 -11.87
CA GLN A 29 9.91 -27.55 -11.88
C GLN A 29 10.63 -28.21 -13.07
N ILE A 30 10.74 -27.51 -14.21
CA ILE A 30 11.54 -27.94 -15.37
C ILE A 30 13.04 -27.89 -15.03
N ILE A 31 13.50 -26.83 -14.37
CA ILE A 31 14.92 -26.66 -13.97
C ILE A 31 15.38 -27.77 -13.02
N SER A 32 14.51 -28.27 -12.12
CA SER A 32 14.88 -29.37 -11.20
C SER A 32 15.08 -30.72 -11.89
N ASN A 33 14.36 -31.02 -12.98
CA ASN A 33 14.39 -32.34 -13.62
C ASN A 33 15.52 -32.51 -14.66
N GLU A 34 16.13 -31.42 -15.13
CA GLU A 34 17.19 -31.47 -16.16
C GLU A 34 18.61 -31.65 -15.58
N SER A 35 18.75 -31.66 -14.25
CA SER A 35 20.05 -31.68 -13.55
C SER A 35 20.83 -33.01 -13.59
N MET A 36 20.37 -34.03 -14.32
CA MET A 36 20.99 -35.37 -14.36
C MET A 36 21.55 -35.77 -15.73
N SER A 37 21.94 -34.82 -16.59
CA SER A 37 22.60 -35.17 -17.85
C SER A 37 23.56 -34.09 -18.34
N VAL A 38 24.86 -34.40 -18.23
CA VAL A 38 26.02 -33.76 -18.89
C VAL A 38 26.38 -32.34 -18.40
N ARG A 39 27.30 -32.27 -17.43
CA ARG A 39 27.93 -31.01 -16.98
C ARG A 39 28.86 -30.46 -18.06
N ASN A 40 28.63 -29.22 -18.49
CA ASN A 40 29.45 -28.53 -19.47
C ASN A 40 30.70 -27.96 -18.75
N PRO A 41 31.92 -28.00 -19.31
CA PRO A 41 33.13 -27.54 -18.60
C PRO A 41 33.10 -26.05 -18.18
N ARG A 42 32.18 -25.25 -18.75
CA ARG A 42 31.93 -23.85 -18.36
C ARG A 42 31.23 -23.71 -17.00
N ASP A 43 30.58 -24.76 -16.50
CA ASP A 43 29.83 -24.74 -15.23
C ASP A 43 30.76 -24.78 -14.01
N SER A 44 32.01 -25.22 -14.19
CA SER A 44 33.03 -25.24 -13.13
C SER A 44 33.40 -23.85 -12.60
N LYS A 45 33.26 -22.81 -13.43
CA LYS A 45 33.51 -21.41 -13.04
C LYS A 45 32.29 -20.71 -12.44
N LEU A 46 31.09 -21.23 -12.68
CA LEU A 46 29.83 -20.71 -12.14
C LEU A 46 29.55 -21.22 -10.73
N ALA A 47 30.08 -22.39 -10.38
CA ALA A 47 30.02 -22.97 -9.04
C ALA A 47 30.90 -22.25 -7.98
N ALA A 48 31.67 -21.23 -8.39
CA ALA A 48 32.60 -20.50 -7.52
C ALA A 48 31.98 -19.24 -6.87
N PHE A 49 30.76 -18.85 -7.26
CA PHE A 49 30.09 -17.66 -6.76
C PHE A 49 29.05 -18.02 -5.70
N ASP A 50 29.18 -17.38 -4.54
CA ASP A 50 28.18 -17.42 -3.48
C ASP A 50 26.85 -16.78 -3.95
N GLU A 51 25.74 -17.17 -3.34
CA GLU A 51 24.39 -16.67 -3.65
C GLU A 51 24.32 -15.13 -3.51
N VAL A 52 25.09 -14.56 -2.57
CA VAL A 52 25.21 -13.11 -2.39
C VAL A 52 25.90 -12.45 -3.59
N ALA A 53 26.92 -13.08 -4.17
CA ALA A 53 27.64 -12.57 -5.33
C ALA A 53 26.75 -12.63 -6.59
N TRP A 54 25.96 -13.70 -6.73
CA TRP A 54 24.93 -13.79 -7.78
C TRP A 54 23.91 -12.67 -7.71
N ASN A 55 23.41 -12.38 -6.51
CA ASN A 55 22.47 -11.28 -6.27
C ASN A 55 23.09 -9.91 -6.61
N GLN A 56 24.39 -9.73 -6.37
CA GLN A 56 25.10 -8.49 -6.76
C GLN A 56 25.23 -8.36 -8.28
N ILE A 57 25.63 -9.43 -8.98
CA ILE A 57 25.73 -9.43 -10.45
C ILE A 57 24.37 -9.10 -11.08
N TRP A 58 23.30 -9.70 -10.56
CA TRP A 58 21.94 -9.43 -11.01
C TRP A 58 21.54 -7.97 -10.82
N ARG A 59 21.86 -7.38 -9.67
CA ARG A 59 21.58 -5.95 -9.38
C ARG A 59 22.35 -5.01 -10.31
N GLU A 60 23.61 -5.32 -10.62
CA GLU A 60 24.41 -4.53 -11.56
C GLU A 60 23.86 -4.61 -12.99
N GLN A 61 23.38 -5.79 -13.39
CA GLN A 61 22.80 -5.98 -14.71
C GLN A 61 21.50 -5.19 -14.88
N LEU A 62 20.59 -5.28 -13.90
CA LEU A 62 19.36 -4.46 -13.90
C LEU A 62 19.65 -2.96 -13.90
N ARG A 63 20.70 -2.52 -13.18
CA ARG A 63 21.10 -1.11 -13.19
C ARG A 63 21.54 -0.65 -14.58
N LYS A 64 22.35 -1.45 -15.27
CA LYS A 64 22.82 -1.13 -16.63
C LYS A 64 21.70 -1.13 -17.65
N GLU A 65 20.77 -2.07 -17.57
CA GLU A 65 19.57 -2.12 -18.42
C GLU A 65 18.73 -0.85 -18.22
N TYR A 66 18.47 -0.46 -16.97
CA TYR A 66 17.73 0.76 -16.66
C TYR A 66 18.42 2.04 -17.17
N GLU A 67 19.75 2.13 -17.07
CA GLU A 67 20.51 3.27 -17.58
C GLU A 67 20.50 3.31 -19.13
N GLN A 68 20.53 2.15 -19.80
CA GLN A 68 20.47 2.05 -21.25
C GLN A 68 19.07 2.31 -21.84
N GLU A 69 18.00 2.06 -21.09
CA GLU A 69 16.62 2.39 -21.52
C GLU A 69 16.38 3.92 -21.68
N SER A 70 17.32 4.78 -21.26
CA SER A 70 17.13 6.23 -21.23
C SER A 70 17.45 6.98 -22.54
N THR A 71 17.99 6.34 -23.58
CA THR A 71 18.14 7.01 -24.88
C THR A 71 16.93 6.76 -25.77
N LEU A 72 15.80 7.36 -25.40
CA LEU A 72 14.74 7.66 -26.36
C LEU A 72 15.36 8.57 -27.43
N THR A 73 15.55 8.04 -28.64
CA THR A 73 15.92 8.88 -29.77
C THR A 73 14.88 9.99 -29.90
N PRO A 74 15.28 11.26 -30.07
CA PRO A 74 14.33 12.34 -30.26
C PRO A 74 13.65 12.12 -31.62
N PHE A 75 12.52 11.44 -31.62
CA PHE A 75 11.70 11.33 -32.81
C PHE A 75 11.16 12.72 -33.11
N GLN A 76 11.60 13.30 -34.23
CA GLN A 76 11.06 14.56 -34.71
C GLN A 76 9.73 14.25 -35.39
N LEU A 77 8.62 14.66 -34.76
CA LEU A 77 7.31 14.60 -35.40
C LEU A 77 7.29 15.56 -36.59
N ASN A 78 7.04 15.03 -37.78
CA ASN A 78 6.92 15.85 -38.97
C ASN A 78 5.53 16.53 -39.00
N LEU A 79 5.48 17.77 -38.53
CA LEU A 79 4.26 18.57 -38.41
C LEU A 79 3.51 18.77 -39.73
N LYS A 80 4.16 18.59 -40.89
CA LYS A 80 3.52 18.70 -42.21
C LYS A 80 2.56 17.56 -42.52
N TYR A 81 2.71 16.41 -41.86
CA TYR A 81 1.90 15.21 -42.08
C TYR A 81 1.02 14.85 -40.87
N LEU A 82 0.94 15.74 -39.87
CA LEU A 82 0.16 15.51 -38.66
C LEU A 82 -1.24 16.10 -38.85
N HIS A 83 -2.22 15.24 -39.14
CA HIS A 83 -3.62 15.64 -39.24
C HIS A 83 -4.29 15.52 -37.85
N SER A 84 -4.90 16.61 -37.38
CA SER A 84 -5.72 16.59 -36.16
C SER A 84 -7.04 15.88 -36.45
N ILE A 85 -7.26 14.73 -35.83
CA ILE A 85 -8.56 14.05 -35.88
C ILE A 85 -9.50 14.78 -34.92
N PRO A 86 -10.66 15.30 -35.39
CA PRO A 86 -11.62 15.94 -34.50
C PRO A 86 -12.15 14.93 -33.49
N LEU A 87 -12.38 15.38 -32.25
CA LEU A 87 -12.95 14.55 -31.20
C LEU A 87 -14.33 14.05 -31.63
N LYS A 88 -14.69 12.84 -31.18
CA LYS A 88 -16.05 12.34 -31.36
C LYS A 88 -17.03 13.29 -30.66
N PRO A 89 -18.27 13.47 -31.15
CA PRO A 89 -19.25 14.37 -30.54
C PRO A 89 -19.54 14.07 -29.05
N THR A 90 -19.30 12.83 -28.62
CA THR A 90 -19.43 12.38 -27.23
C THR A 90 -18.19 12.64 -26.36
N GLN A 91 -17.08 13.09 -26.95
CA GLN A 91 -15.82 13.36 -26.26
C GLN A 91 -15.61 14.88 -26.19
N VAL A 92 -15.73 15.42 -24.97
CA VAL A 92 -15.45 16.82 -24.69
C VAL A 92 -13.96 16.99 -24.44
N HIS A 93 -13.36 18.02 -25.03
CA HIS A 93 -11.94 18.33 -24.83
C HIS A 93 -11.69 18.72 -23.36
N PRO A 94 -10.67 18.14 -22.67
CA PRO A 94 -10.40 18.43 -21.25
C PRO A 94 -10.23 19.93 -20.93
N ALA A 95 -9.68 20.72 -21.86
CA ALA A 95 -9.52 22.17 -21.65
C ALA A 95 -10.84 22.95 -21.63
N ALA A 96 -11.92 22.42 -22.22
CA ALA A 96 -13.24 23.06 -22.14
C ALA A 96 -13.81 23.01 -20.69
N PHE A 97 -13.28 22.14 -19.83
CA PHE A 97 -13.67 22.11 -18.42
C PHE A 97 -12.92 23.14 -17.56
N ALA A 98 -11.79 23.68 -18.05
CA ALA A 98 -10.96 24.61 -17.28
C ALA A 98 -11.61 25.99 -17.13
N GLU A 99 -12.36 26.44 -18.14
CA GLU A 99 -13.04 27.75 -18.12
C GLU A 99 -14.14 27.82 -17.05
N HIS A 100 -14.79 26.69 -16.75
CA HIS A 100 -15.85 26.61 -15.72
C HIS A 100 -15.34 26.44 -14.28
N VAL A 101 -14.03 26.40 -14.05
CA VAL A 101 -13.47 26.22 -12.69
C VAL A 101 -13.58 27.51 -11.87
N GLN A 102 -13.50 28.68 -12.50
CA GLN A 102 -13.55 29.97 -11.79
C GLN A 102 -14.97 30.36 -11.33
N GLU A 103 -16.01 30.11 -12.14
CA GLU A 103 -17.41 30.43 -11.77
C GLU A 103 -17.96 29.57 -10.62
N ARG A 104 -17.34 28.43 -10.29
CA ARG A 104 -17.78 27.57 -9.18
C ARG A 104 -17.23 27.95 -7.81
N GLN A 105 -16.30 28.90 -7.71
CA GLN A 105 -15.63 29.20 -6.44
C GLN A 105 -16.58 29.81 -5.41
N ASP A 106 -17.53 30.65 -5.83
CA ASP A 106 -18.44 31.37 -4.92
C ASP A 106 -19.40 30.44 -4.16
N GLY A 107 -19.90 29.37 -4.79
CA GLY A 107 -20.73 28.36 -4.13
C GLY A 107 -19.93 27.23 -3.43
N SER A 108 -18.65 27.07 -3.78
CA SER A 108 -17.79 26.01 -3.27
C SER A 108 -17.41 26.23 -1.81
N GLU A 109 -17.10 27.46 -1.41
CA GLU A 109 -16.73 27.79 -0.03
C GLU A 109 -17.93 27.62 0.92
N GLU A 110 -19.13 28.08 0.54
CA GLU A 110 -20.34 27.85 1.34
C GLU A 110 -20.67 26.37 1.48
N MET A 111 -20.54 25.59 0.40
CA MET A 111 -20.77 24.16 0.42
C MET A 111 -19.75 23.43 1.30
N LYS A 112 -18.48 23.86 1.25
CA LYS A 112 -17.41 23.34 2.09
C LYS A 112 -17.65 23.63 3.58
N LEU A 113 -18.10 24.84 3.91
CA LEU A 113 -18.48 25.20 5.29
C LEU A 113 -19.67 24.36 5.80
N LYS A 114 -20.68 24.14 4.95
CA LYS A 114 -21.83 23.27 5.28
C LYS A 114 -21.41 21.82 5.50
N LEU A 115 -20.53 21.29 4.63
CA LEU A 115 -19.98 19.93 4.78
C LEU A 115 -19.12 19.80 6.04
N GLN A 116 -18.32 20.82 6.37
CA GLN A 116 -17.55 20.83 7.61
C GLN A 116 -18.47 20.85 8.84
N ALA A 117 -19.51 21.70 8.84
CA ALA A 117 -20.49 21.76 9.92
C ALA A 117 -21.25 20.43 10.09
N TYR A 118 -21.56 19.75 8.98
CA TYR A 118 -22.19 18.43 9.02
C TYR A 118 -21.25 17.35 9.57
N ASN A 119 -19.96 17.40 9.23
CA ASN A 119 -18.96 16.42 9.67
C ASN A 119 -18.44 16.64 11.10
N LYS A 120 -18.82 17.72 11.78
CA LYS A 120 -18.51 17.91 13.20
C LYS A 120 -19.03 16.73 14.03
N LYS A 121 -18.25 16.32 15.03
CA LYS A 121 -18.67 15.27 15.97
C LYS A 121 -19.92 15.73 16.71
N LEU A 122 -20.77 14.78 17.12
CA LEU A 122 -21.99 15.09 17.89
C LEU A 122 -21.69 15.91 19.15
N ASN A 123 -20.55 15.65 19.79
CA ASN A 123 -20.11 16.35 20.99
C ASN A 123 -19.78 17.84 20.78
N GLU A 124 -19.59 18.27 19.53
CA GLU A 124 -19.34 19.66 19.15
C GLU A 124 -20.63 20.37 18.69
N LYS A 125 -21.71 19.61 18.44
CA LYS A 125 -22.98 20.12 17.92
C LYS A 125 -23.97 20.47 19.04
N SER A 126 -23.95 19.74 20.14
CA SER A 126 -24.77 20.01 21.32
C SER A 126 -23.88 20.17 22.57
N ASP A 127 -24.41 20.75 23.64
CA ASP A 127 -23.68 20.83 24.92
C ASP A 127 -23.93 19.60 25.80
N THR A 128 -25.06 18.92 25.58
CA THR A 128 -25.49 17.73 26.32
C THR A 128 -25.83 16.57 25.37
N PRO A 129 -25.69 15.31 25.82
CA PRO A 129 -26.12 14.16 25.02
C PRO A 129 -27.65 14.19 24.85
N LEU A 130 -28.12 14.03 23.61
CA LEU A 130 -29.55 14.06 23.31
C LEU A 130 -30.23 12.69 23.50
N THR A 131 -29.46 11.61 23.46
CA THR A 131 -29.96 10.24 23.63
C THR A 131 -29.17 9.45 24.65
N GLU A 132 -29.78 8.39 25.20
CA GLU A 132 -29.15 7.54 26.21
C GLU A 132 -27.88 6.87 25.68
N THR A 133 -27.94 6.35 24.46
CA THR A 133 -26.80 5.70 23.80
C THR A 133 -25.63 6.67 23.61
N GLN A 134 -25.91 7.95 23.38
CA GLN A 134 -24.87 8.98 23.24
C GLN A 134 -24.21 9.34 24.58
N ARG A 135 -24.91 9.17 25.71
CA ARG A 135 -24.43 9.54 27.05
C ARG A 135 -23.09 8.91 27.40
N ILE A 136 -22.92 7.62 27.10
CA ILE A 136 -21.67 6.88 27.39
C ILE A 136 -20.51 7.44 26.55
N GLY A 137 -20.71 7.58 25.24
CA GLY A 137 -19.69 8.14 24.33
C GLY A 137 -19.34 9.59 24.67
N TRP A 138 -20.33 10.37 25.12
CA TRP A 138 -20.16 11.74 25.58
C TRP A 138 -19.22 11.84 26.76
N HIS A 139 -19.53 11.15 27.87
CA HIS A 139 -18.72 11.17 29.07
C HIS A 139 -17.33 10.55 28.85
N HIS A 140 -17.22 9.54 27.99
CA HIS A 140 -15.93 8.96 27.62
C HIS A 140 -15.03 9.97 26.93
N GLN A 141 -15.57 10.75 25.98
CA GLN A 141 -14.79 11.75 25.27
C GLN A 141 -14.38 12.91 26.18
N VAL A 142 -15.30 13.41 27.02
CA VAL A 142 -14.98 14.43 28.05
C VAL A 142 -13.89 13.93 29.01
N ALA A 143 -13.96 12.66 29.42
CA ALA A 143 -12.93 12.06 30.25
C ALA A 143 -11.58 11.94 29.53
N LEU A 144 -11.57 11.75 28.22
CA LEU A 144 -10.35 11.70 27.43
C LEU A 144 -9.79 13.08 27.12
N ASP A 145 -10.59 14.12 26.91
CA ASP A 145 -10.09 15.44 26.50
C ASP A 145 -9.49 16.26 27.67
N GLY A 146 -9.61 15.77 28.92
CA GLY A 146 -9.07 16.44 30.11
C GLY A 146 -7.80 15.83 30.73
N VAL A 147 -7.49 16.26 31.95
CA VAL A 147 -6.33 15.87 32.81
C VAL A 147 -6.12 14.35 32.88
N ARG A 148 -7.21 13.57 32.74
CA ARG A 148 -7.17 12.12 32.82
C ARG A 148 -6.41 11.49 31.65
N ARG A 149 -6.38 12.07 30.44
CA ARG A 149 -5.54 11.56 29.34
C ARG A 149 -4.07 11.78 29.63
N GLU A 150 -3.68 12.96 30.12
CA GLU A 150 -2.29 13.22 30.50
C GLU A 150 -1.85 12.30 31.64
N MET A 151 -2.69 12.13 32.66
CA MET A 151 -2.42 11.22 33.77
C MET A 151 -2.34 9.76 33.30
N GLN A 152 -3.27 9.33 32.43
CA GLN A 152 -3.23 8.01 31.81
C GLN A 152 -1.96 7.84 30.97
N GLN A 153 -1.54 8.81 30.18
CA GLN A 153 -0.29 8.71 29.40
C GLN A 153 0.95 8.60 30.29
N ARG A 154 1.00 9.33 31.42
CA ARG A 154 2.11 9.23 32.37
C ARG A 154 2.16 7.87 33.08
N MET A 155 1.00 7.33 33.45
CA MET A 155 0.88 6.09 34.21
C MET A 155 0.75 4.83 33.35
N TYR A 156 0.37 4.97 32.08
CA TYR A 156 0.18 3.84 31.17
C TYR A 156 1.55 3.31 30.72
N LYS A 157 1.94 2.20 31.33
CA LYS A 157 3.09 1.40 30.92
C LYS A 157 2.55 0.16 30.21
N GLY A 158 2.33 0.27 28.91
CA GLY A 158 1.83 -0.83 28.08
C GLY A 158 2.79 -2.03 28.08
N ARG A 159 2.32 -3.19 27.59
CA ARG A 159 3.18 -4.35 27.34
C ARG A 159 4.32 -3.93 26.40
N GLY A 160 5.56 -4.26 26.78
CA GLY A 160 6.76 -3.84 26.03
C GLY A 160 7.33 -2.49 26.45
N SER A 161 6.81 -1.85 27.49
CA SER A 161 7.37 -0.61 28.05
C SER A 161 8.67 -0.82 28.83
N CYS A 162 8.91 -2.02 29.38
CA CYS A 162 10.16 -2.40 30.02
C CYS A 162 10.75 -3.66 29.39
N ASP A 163 12.07 -3.82 29.45
CA ASP A 163 12.78 -4.90 28.76
C ASP A 163 12.37 -6.29 29.25
N VAL A 164 12.01 -6.41 30.53
CA VAL A 164 11.45 -7.65 31.11
C VAL A 164 10.13 -8.04 30.43
N THR A 165 9.24 -7.07 30.19
CA THR A 165 7.96 -7.34 29.50
C THR A 165 8.14 -7.62 28.01
N LYS A 166 9.14 -7.00 27.36
CA LYS A 166 9.51 -7.31 25.97
C LYS A 166 10.02 -8.74 25.86
N PHE A 167 10.99 -9.10 26.71
CA PHE A 167 11.53 -10.45 26.80
C PHE A 167 10.42 -11.47 27.05
N ALA A 168 9.54 -11.22 28.02
CA ALA A 168 8.44 -12.12 28.32
C ALA A 168 7.46 -12.27 27.15
N SER A 169 7.16 -11.19 26.43
CA SER A 169 6.32 -11.26 25.23
C SER A 169 6.96 -12.08 24.11
N SER A 170 8.25 -11.87 23.84
CA SER A 170 9.01 -12.63 22.85
C SER A 170 9.13 -14.11 23.24
N TYR A 171 9.38 -14.40 24.51
CA TYR A 171 9.45 -15.76 25.03
C TYR A 171 8.09 -16.47 24.91
N CYS A 172 6.99 -15.82 25.32
CA CYS A 172 5.64 -16.37 25.14
C CYS A 172 5.33 -16.66 23.66
N ALA A 173 5.74 -15.78 22.75
CA ALA A 173 5.53 -15.98 21.32
C ALA A 173 6.33 -17.16 20.75
N MET A 174 7.55 -17.39 21.23
CA MET A 174 8.41 -18.49 20.75
C MET A 174 8.12 -19.83 21.44
N ALA A 175 8.00 -19.82 22.77
CA ALA A 175 7.90 -21.02 23.59
C ALA A 175 6.44 -21.44 23.89
N GLY A 176 5.46 -20.58 23.58
CA GLY A 176 4.04 -20.83 23.87
C GLY A 176 3.70 -20.84 25.36
N CYS A 177 4.64 -20.48 26.23
CA CYS A 177 4.46 -20.41 27.68
C CYS A 177 5.14 -19.17 28.26
N SER A 178 4.70 -18.74 29.45
CA SER A 178 5.34 -17.62 30.15
C SER A 178 6.72 -18.04 30.66
N PRO A 179 7.77 -17.19 30.53
CA PRO A 179 9.08 -17.49 31.12
C PRO A 179 9.05 -17.56 32.65
N PHE A 180 7.99 -17.04 33.27
CA PHE A 180 7.76 -17.07 34.72
C PHE A 180 6.81 -18.20 35.15
N ALA A 181 6.34 -19.04 34.23
CA ALA A 181 5.54 -20.20 34.61
C ALA A 181 6.45 -21.28 35.23
N GLU A 182 6.07 -21.82 36.38
CA GLU A 182 6.76 -22.97 36.97
C GLU A 182 6.69 -24.15 36.00
N LYS A 183 7.86 -24.70 35.65
CA LYS A 183 8.01 -25.84 34.74
C LYS A 183 7.42 -27.15 35.28
N GLY A 184 6.86 -27.16 36.49
CA GLY A 184 6.42 -28.37 37.20
C GLY A 184 4.90 -28.54 37.38
N ILE A 185 4.06 -27.61 36.94
CA ILE A 185 2.59 -27.69 37.12
C ILE A 185 1.90 -28.14 35.82
N ARG A 186 2.41 -29.17 35.16
CA ARG A 186 1.78 -29.81 34.00
C ARG A 186 1.60 -31.30 34.23
#